data_AF-A0A7C7ER10-F1
#
_entry.id   AF-A0A7C7ER10-F1
#
_cell.length_a   1.000
_cell.length_b   1.000
_cell.length_c   1.000
_cell.angle_alpha   90.00
_cell.angle_beta   90.00
_cell.angle_gamma   90.00
#
_symmetry.space_group_name_H-M   'P 1'
#
loop_
_entity.id
_entity.type
_entity.pdbx_description
1 polymer ?
#
loop_
_entity_poly.entity_id
_entity_poly.type
_entity_poly.pdbx_seq_one_letter_code
_entity_poly.pdbx_strand_id
1 'polypeptide(L)'
;MDIKEFHSETLNKIYSKINEGYKRVSLMSIPGTGMTMLSSRLAREMVEKGKVLVVFDTLALQYNFAEMIKRQGINPNDDRICLLTYSKFLSQSDSQINLASFSYIFLFDLRTYARKKIMPLLKDLDATIVSFGIFGQEIESDNTTYIEMGINHTFMKQRYCVVFGLNKVLDVRDVSAAPVEEKDSILEQAELKMRTIQQLEEDIVKKIEKIITEKIEKEKALLEAENEKLRKKLAEMESYKGFLEQVCVAAGIPIDKLQETYKIIKELKNIYGKKLSASLTEKDKEIIYKKLQDRIVNEICNLTRDYCNTLSKENYEVDLFEYLGTDVWDKLSDESKVFLTTAKLTYDSMERMKGSDELDYSGVCLLVTKAMEMEMFTRVYSGYIKYLNEKYGKDYVSWPECTLSVLKNKEIEPDNFTLGSVMYFIGLYPNGKPVRVNKIERPEFFIEFDMYARDILYNNKISQVQRKNKLLNCVESIEKVRLDYRNPSAHRGRLPVTKAIDCWEYVIEIQKRLKVILQDFNF
;
A
#
# COMPACT_ATOMS: atom_id res chain seq x y z
N MET A 1 16.13 -7.09 -46.78
CA MET A 1 15.26 -7.91 -45.91
C MET A 1 16.16 -8.45 -44.82
N ASP A 2 15.94 -8.08 -43.56
CA ASP A 2 16.87 -8.42 -42.49
C ASP A 2 16.73 -9.89 -42.08
N ILE A 3 17.84 -10.61 -42.15
CA ILE A 3 17.96 -12.01 -41.78
C ILE A 3 18.10 -12.07 -40.25
N LYS A 4 17.14 -12.69 -39.56
CA LYS A 4 17.28 -12.98 -38.12
C LYS A 4 18.47 -13.90 -37.86
N GLU A 5 19.13 -13.74 -36.71
CA GLU A 5 20.33 -14.48 -36.31
C GLU A 5 20.23 -16.00 -36.53
N PHE A 6 19.11 -16.62 -36.13
CA PHE A 6 18.91 -18.07 -36.30
C PHE A 6 18.88 -18.52 -37.77
N HIS A 7 18.46 -17.66 -38.70
CA HIS A 7 18.47 -18.01 -40.12
C HIS A 7 19.91 -18.04 -40.65
N SER A 8 20.76 -17.11 -40.22
CA SER A 8 22.19 -17.11 -40.54
C SER A 8 22.88 -18.34 -39.97
N GLU A 9 22.57 -18.69 -38.71
CA GLU A 9 23.07 -19.92 -38.08
C GLU A 9 22.63 -21.19 -38.86
N THR A 10 21.38 -21.21 -39.31
CA THR A 10 20.83 -22.32 -40.10
C THR A 10 21.52 -22.45 -41.45
N LEU A 11 21.72 -21.34 -42.18
CA LEU A 11 22.46 -21.34 -43.44
C LEU A 11 23.90 -21.83 -43.24
N ASN A 12 24.58 -21.37 -42.20
CA ASN A 12 25.94 -21.83 -41.87
C ASN A 12 26.00 -23.34 -41.62
N LYS A 13 24.98 -23.91 -40.95
CA LYS A 13 24.88 -25.37 -40.75
C LYS A 13 24.68 -26.11 -42.06
N ILE A 14 23.82 -25.60 -42.97
CA ILE A 14 23.66 -26.19 -44.31
C ILE A 14 24.99 -26.17 -45.06
N TYR A 15 25.70 -25.04 -45.04
CA TYR A 15 27.02 -24.91 -45.67
C TYR A 15 28.04 -25.87 -45.10
N SER A 16 28.10 -26.00 -43.77
CA SER A 16 28.99 -26.95 -43.10
C SER A 16 28.75 -28.37 -43.63
N LYS A 17 27.48 -28.79 -43.72
CA LYS A 17 27.15 -30.13 -44.23
C LYS A 17 27.51 -30.32 -45.69
N ILE A 18 27.26 -29.32 -46.54
CA ILE A 18 27.69 -29.40 -47.95
C ILE A 18 29.23 -29.50 -48.04
N ASN A 19 29.96 -28.71 -47.24
CA ASN A 19 31.43 -28.72 -47.22
C ASN A 19 32.02 -30.01 -46.62
N GLU A 20 31.32 -30.65 -45.69
CA GLU A 20 31.65 -31.98 -45.15
C GLU A 20 31.47 -33.11 -46.18
N GLY A 21 30.96 -32.80 -47.38
CA GLY A 21 30.82 -33.73 -48.50
C GLY A 21 29.43 -34.37 -48.63
N TYR A 22 28.46 -33.97 -47.80
CA TYR A 22 27.10 -34.49 -47.89
C TYR A 22 26.42 -34.02 -49.19
N LYS A 23 26.10 -34.98 -50.06
CA LYS A 23 25.40 -34.72 -51.33
C LYS A 23 23.89 -34.58 -51.15
N ARG A 24 23.35 -34.93 -49.97
CA ARG A 24 21.94 -34.79 -49.63
C ARG A 24 21.85 -34.05 -48.29
N VAL A 25 21.14 -32.94 -48.24
CA VAL A 25 20.97 -32.14 -47.02
C VAL A 25 19.50 -31.90 -46.81
N SER A 26 18.98 -32.25 -45.64
CA SER A 26 17.57 -32.10 -45.31
C SER A 26 17.41 -31.07 -44.20
N LEU A 27 16.54 -30.09 -44.43
CA LEU A 27 16.16 -29.07 -43.46
C LEU A 27 14.71 -29.27 -43.03
N MET A 28 14.51 -29.35 -41.73
CA MET A 28 13.20 -29.42 -41.11
C MET A 28 12.89 -28.16 -40.29
N SER A 29 11.69 -27.62 -40.43
CA SER A 29 11.24 -26.51 -39.58
C SER A 29 9.75 -26.57 -39.27
N ILE A 30 9.31 -25.85 -38.23
CA ILE A 30 7.87 -25.63 -38.02
C ILE A 30 7.33 -24.62 -39.07
N PRO A 31 6.02 -24.62 -39.36
CA PRO A 31 5.41 -23.60 -40.22
C PRO A 31 5.70 -22.17 -39.72
N GLY A 32 5.89 -21.23 -40.65
CA GLY A 32 6.03 -19.80 -40.31
C GLY A 32 7.42 -19.36 -39.82
N THR A 33 8.45 -20.22 -39.87
CA THR A 33 9.84 -19.88 -39.53
C THR A 33 10.60 -19.13 -40.62
N GLY A 34 9.99 -18.91 -41.79
CA GLY A 34 10.66 -18.25 -42.92
C GLY A 34 11.40 -19.22 -43.85
N MET A 35 10.95 -20.48 -43.97
CA MET A 35 11.57 -21.48 -44.86
C MET A 35 11.74 -21.01 -46.30
N THR A 36 10.74 -20.34 -46.88
CA THR A 36 10.84 -19.77 -48.23
C THR A 36 11.95 -18.72 -48.32
N MET A 37 12.17 -17.94 -47.26
CA MET A 37 13.26 -16.96 -47.20
C MET A 37 14.63 -17.66 -47.11
N LEU A 38 14.74 -18.68 -46.25
CA LEU A 38 15.96 -19.50 -46.14
C LEU A 38 16.33 -20.16 -47.47
N SER A 39 15.37 -20.81 -48.13
CA SER A 39 15.60 -21.53 -49.38
C SER A 39 15.92 -20.59 -50.55
N SER A 40 15.23 -19.44 -50.65
CA SER A 40 15.55 -18.44 -51.67
C SER A 40 16.91 -17.80 -51.46
N ARG A 41 17.31 -17.57 -50.20
CA ARG A 41 18.63 -17.05 -49.87
C ARG A 41 19.73 -18.05 -50.17
N LEU A 42 19.52 -19.32 -49.82
CA LEU A 42 20.44 -20.40 -50.20
C LEU A 42 20.55 -20.51 -51.73
N ALA A 43 19.44 -20.44 -52.45
CA ALA A 43 19.44 -20.52 -53.91
C ALA A 43 20.25 -19.38 -54.52
N ARG A 44 20.10 -18.17 -53.96
CA ARG A 44 20.87 -16.99 -54.40
C ARG A 44 22.37 -17.22 -54.31
N GLU A 45 22.82 -17.75 -53.19
CA GLU A 45 24.24 -18.00 -52.94
C GLU A 45 24.77 -19.22 -53.72
N MET A 46 23.91 -20.19 -54.06
CA MET A 46 24.29 -21.36 -54.88
C MET A 46 24.34 -21.05 -56.38
N VAL A 47 23.54 -20.10 -56.88
CA VAL A 47 23.59 -19.65 -58.29
C VAL A 47 24.96 -19.07 -58.66
N GLU A 48 25.70 -18.53 -57.68
CA GLU A 48 27.09 -18.08 -57.87
C GLU A 48 28.07 -19.24 -58.05
N LYS A 49 27.72 -20.45 -57.58
CA LYS A 49 28.59 -21.65 -57.55
C LYS A 49 28.22 -22.69 -58.60
N GLY A 50 27.06 -22.59 -59.24
CA GLY A 50 26.61 -23.55 -60.25
C GLY A 50 25.15 -23.36 -60.65
N LYS A 51 24.65 -24.25 -61.51
CA LYS A 51 23.24 -24.23 -61.92
C LYS A 51 22.35 -24.79 -60.82
N VAL A 52 21.25 -24.11 -60.52
CA VAL A 52 20.29 -24.46 -59.47
C VAL A 52 18.94 -24.82 -60.09
N LEU A 53 18.43 -25.99 -59.74
CA LEU A 53 17.05 -26.38 -60.03
C LEU A 53 16.23 -26.31 -58.74
N VAL A 54 15.06 -25.69 -58.77
CA VAL A 54 14.12 -25.71 -57.63
C VAL A 54 12.80 -26.32 -58.05
N VAL A 55 12.41 -27.38 -57.36
CA VAL A 55 11.18 -28.14 -57.63
C VAL A 55 10.16 -27.85 -56.54
N PHE A 56 8.97 -27.42 -56.95
CA PHE A 56 7.85 -27.03 -56.08
C PHE A 56 6.67 -27.98 -56.25
N ASP A 57 5.86 -28.18 -55.22
CA ASP A 57 4.66 -29.01 -55.36
C ASP A 57 3.56 -28.30 -56.18
N THR A 58 3.43 -26.98 -56.02
CA THR A 58 2.37 -26.18 -56.64
C THR A 58 2.91 -24.93 -57.36
N LEU A 59 2.13 -24.43 -58.34
CA LEU A 59 2.44 -23.18 -59.05
C LEU A 59 2.47 -21.96 -58.11
N ALA A 60 1.63 -21.96 -57.07
CA ALA A 60 1.59 -20.86 -56.09
C ALA A 60 2.91 -20.74 -55.32
N LEU A 61 3.48 -21.86 -54.89
CA LEU A 61 4.79 -21.88 -54.22
C LEU A 61 5.90 -21.42 -55.16
N GLN A 62 5.88 -21.88 -56.42
CA GLN A 62 6.83 -21.44 -57.45
C GLN A 62 6.77 -19.92 -57.65
N TYR A 63 5.58 -19.34 -57.78
CA TYR A 63 5.39 -17.90 -57.98
C TYR A 63 5.90 -17.09 -56.77
N ASN A 64 5.53 -17.49 -55.56
CA ASN A 64 5.97 -16.83 -54.33
C ASN A 64 7.49 -16.86 -54.17
N PHE A 65 8.11 -17.98 -54.53
CA PHE A 65 9.56 -18.12 -54.49
C PHE A 65 10.26 -17.27 -55.57
N ALA A 66 9.72 -17.24 -56.80
CA ALA A 66 10.24 -16.43 -57.89
C ALA A 66 10.24 -14.93 -57.52
N GLU A 67 9.14 -14.41 -56.95
CA GLU A 67 9.07 -13.04 -56.46
C GLU A 67 10.10 -12.76 -55.35
N MET A 68 10.37 -13.72 -54.48
CA MET A 68 11.36 -13.54 -53.42
C MET A 68 12.80 -13.57 -53.94
N ILE A 69 13.14 -14.45 -54.87
CA ILE A 69 14.45 -14.46 -55.53
C ILE A 69 14.67 -13.18 -56.34
N LYS A 70 13.63 -12.67 -57.02
CA LYS A 70 13.65 -11.37 -57.71
C LYS A 70 14.00 -10.22 -56.78
N ARG A 71 13.38 -10.19 -55.58
CA ARG A 71 13.72 -9.21 -54.52
C ARG A 71 15.14 -9.35 -53.99
N GLN A 72 15.77 -10.51 -54.17
CA GLN A 72 17.15 -10.77 -53.80
C GLN A 72 18.15 -10.51 -54.94
N GLY A 73 17.69 -9.97 -56.07
CA GLY A 73 18.53 -9.51 -57.18
C GLY A 73 18.79 -10.54 -58.28
N ILE A 74 18.11 -11.69 -58.26
CA ILE A 74 18.24 -12.71 -59.31
C ILE A 74 17.00 -12.68 -60.20
N ASN A 75 17.22 -12.62 -61.50
CA ASN A 75 16.14 -12.76 -62.47
C ASN A 75 15.63 -14.22 -62.44
N PRO A 76 14.34 -14.48 -62.18
CA PRO A 76 13.80 -15.85 -62.20
C PRO A 76 13.92 -16.56 -63.55
N ASN A 77 14.20 -15.83 -64.63
CA ASN A 77 14.45 -16.34 -65.97
C ASN A 77 15.95 -16.46 -66.31
N ASP A 78 16.85 -16.36 -65.32
CA ASP A 78 18.29 -16.54 -65.51
C ASP A 78 18.61 -18.02 -65.81
N ASP A 79 19.41 -18.29 -66.83
CA ASP A 79 19.78 -19.65 -67.27
C ASP A 79 20.49 -20.49 -66.19
N ARG A 80 20.97 -19.84 -65.12
CA ARG A 80 21.59 -20.48 -63.96
C ARG A 80 20.58 -20.96 -62.91
N ILE A 81 19.32 -20.53 -62.98
CA ILE A 81 18.25 -20.98 -62.08
C ILE A 81 17.02 -21.46 -62.86
N CYS A 82 16.61 -22.70 -62.59
CA CYS A 82 15.40 -23.27 -63.17
C CYS A 82 14.37 -23.50 -62.07
N LEU A 83 13.16 -22.99 -62.25
CA LEU A 83 12.04 -23.17 -61.32
C LEU A 83 11.00 -24.07 -61.99
N LEU A 84 10.68 -25.22 -61.40
CA LEU A 84 9.71 -26.17 -61.95
C LEU A 84 8.70 -26.61 -60.89
N THR A 85 7.46 -26.87 -61.32
CA THR A 85 6.54 -27.65 -60.49
C THR A 85 6.83 -29.14 -60.62
N TYR A 86 6.45 -29.92 -59.62
CA TYR A 86 6.57 -31.37 -59.58
C TYR A 86 5.94 -32.02 -60.83
N SER A 87 4.75 -31.56 -61.23
CA SER A 87 4.08 -32.06 -62.44
C SER A 87 4.93 -31.83 -63.70
N LYS A 88 5.52 -30.63 -63.85
CA LYS A 88 6.42 -30.31 -64.96
C LYS A 88 7.72 -31.11 -64.89
N PHE A 89 8.29 -31.26 -63.71
CA PHE A 89 9.51 -32.04 -63.47
C PHE A 89 9.33 -33.50 -63.92
N LEU A 90 8.18 -34.11 -63.62
CA LEU A 90 7.89 -35.48 -64.07
C LEU A 90 7.52 -35.57 -65.55
N SER A 91 6.75 -34.63 -66.10
CA SER A 91 6.39 -34.66 -67.53
C SER A 91 7.59 -34.43 -68.46
N GLN A 92 8.68 -33.87 -67.93
CA GLN A 92 9.88 -33.53 -68.70
C GLN A 92 10.96 -34.62 -68.68
N SER A 93 10.72 -35.78 -68.06
CA SER A 93 11.59 -36.95 -68.29
C SER A 93 11.61 -37.41 -69.75
N ASP A 94 10.66 -36.94 -70.58
CA ASP A 94 10.60 -37.17 -72.03
C ASP A 94 11.04 -35.95 -72.89
N SER A 95 11.49 -34.81 -72.33
CA SER A 95 12.02 -33.68 -73.16
C SER A 95 13.02 -32.73 -72.48
N GLN A 96 14.15 -32.51 -73.17
CA GLN A 96 15.16 -31.41 -73.16
C GLN A 96 15.81 -30.87 -71.85
N ILE A 97 15.35 -31.19 -70.63
CA ILE A 97 16.08 -30.77 -69.42
C ILE A 97 17.16 -31.79 -69.05
N ASN A 98 18.42 -31.41 -69.26
CA ASN A 98 19.56 -32.21 -68.82
C ASN A 98 19.78 -32.05 -67.31
N LEU A 99 19.25 -32.98 -66.51
CA LEU A 99 19.41 -32.98 -65.04
C LEU A 99 20.88 -33.00 -64.59
N ALA A 100 21.77 -33.63 -65.38
CA ALA A 100 23.20 -33.67 -65.09
C ALA A 100 23.89 -32.30 -65.24
N SER A 101 23.20 -31.29 -65.82
CA SER A 101 23.72 -29.92 -65.92
C SER A 101 23.54 -29.09 -64.65
N PHE A 102 22.77 -29.57 -63.66
CA PHE A 102 22.52 -28.86 -62.41
C PHE A 102 23.48 -29.31 -61.32
N SER A 103 24.14 -28.34 -60.68
CA SER A 103 25.04 -28.57 -59.54
C SER A 103 24.26 -28.69 -58.23
N TYR A 104 23.10 -28.04 -58.15
CA TYR A 104 22.25 -28.01 -56.96
C TYR A 104 20.79 -28.23 -57.32
N ILE A 105 20.10 -29.09 -56.57
CA ILE A 105 18.68 -29.38 -56.77
C ILE A 105 17.94 -29.21 -55.46
N PHE A 106 16.99 -28.28 -55.42
CA PHE A 106 16.25 -27.93 -54.23
C PHE A 106 14.84 -28.52 -54.31
N LEU A 107 14.47 -29.28 -53.29
CA LEU A 107 13.17 -29.91 -53.20
C LEU A 107 12.35 -29.18 -52.15
N PHE A 108 11.59 -28.20 -52.63
CA PHE A 108 10.92 -27.23 -51.78
C PHE A 108 9.50 -27.66 -51.44
N ASP A 109 9.28 -28.01 -50.17
CA ASP A 109 7.96 -28.31 -49.60
C ASP A 109 7.16 -29.34 -50.40
N LEU A 110 7.87 -30.33 -50.97
CA LEU A 110 7.24 -31.45 -51.66
C LEU A 110 6.57 -32.40 -50.67
N ARG A 111 5.39 -32.91 -51.03
CA ARG A 111 4.72 -34.02 -50.32
C ARG A 111 5.50 -35.33 -50.49
N THR A 112 5.35 -36.24 -49.54
CA THR A 112 6.03 -37.55 -49.50
C THR A 112 5.85 -38.36 -50.78
N TYR A 113 4.63 -38.39 -51.33
CA TYR A 113 4.36 -39.04 -52.62
C TYR A 113 5.20 -38.46 -53.78
N ALA A 114 5.32 -37.13 -53.88
CA ALA A 114 6.09 -36.46 -54.93
C ALA A 114 7.59 -36.79 -54.78
N ARG A 115 8.10 -36.82 -53.54
CA ARG A 115 9.48 -37.18 -53.22
C ARG A 115 9.82 -38.59 -53.65
N LYS A 116 8.97 -39.56 -53.33
CA LYS A 116 9.13 -40.97 -53.72
C LYS A 116 9.25 -41.15 -55.23
N LYS A 117 8.51 -40.37 -56.01
CA LYS A 117 8.57 -40.41 -57.47
C LYS A 117 9.79 -39.69 -58.06
N ILE A 118 10.27 -38.65 -57.39
CA ILE A 118 11.48 -37.91 -57.80
C ILE A 118 12.75 -38.68 -57.45
N MET A 119 12.77 -39.39 -56.32
CA MET A 119 13.97 -40.03 -55.78
C MET A 119 14.73 -40.92 -56.77
N PRO A 120 14.09 -41.82 -57.56
CA PRO A 120 14.80 -42.64 -58.55
C PRO A 120 15.52 -41.81 -59.62
N LEU A 121 14.98 -40.64 -59.98
CA LEU A 121 15.54 -39.75 -61.01
C LEU A 121 16.77 -38.98 -60.52
N LEU A 122 16.92 -38.83 -59.21
CA LEU A 122 18.00 -38.05 -58.59
C LEU A 122 19.10 -38.91 -57.97
N LYS A 123 18.89 -40.24 -57.86
CA LYS A 123 19.76 -41.14 -57.11
C LYS A 123 21.21 -41.10 -57.57
N ASP A 124 21.42 -41.16 -58.89
CA ASP A 124 22.76 -41.30 -59.49
C ASP A 124 23.30 -39.96 -60.03
N LEU A 125 22.65 -38.83 -59.72
CA LEU A 125 23.11 -37.52 -60.12
C LEU A 125 24.22 -37.02 -59.18
N ASP A 126 25.30 -36.54 -59.78
CA ASP A 126 26.37 -35.79 -59.10
C ASP A 126 25.97 -34.33 -58.84
N ALA A 127 24.81 -34.15 -58.21
CA ALA A 127 24.28 -32.87 -57.77
C ALA A 127 24.12 -32.87 -56.25
N THR A 128 24.24 -31.71 -55.61
CA THR A 128 23.90 -31.55 -54.19
C THR A 128 22.40 -31.29 -54.07
N ILE A 129 21.68 -32.18 -53.40
CA ILE A 129 20.24 -32.04 -53.19
C ILE A 129 19.99 -31.43 -51.82
N VAL A 130 19.24 -30.32 -51.79
CA VAL A 130 18.80 -29.71 -50.54
C VAL A 130 17.29 -29.82 -50.44
N SER A 131 16.84 -30.58 -49.47
CA SER A 131 15.43 -30.80 -49.22
C SER A 131 14.92 -29.88 -48.11
N PHE A 132 13.81 -29.20 -48.36
CA PHE A 132 13.13 -28.36 -47.39
C PHE A 132 11.81 -29.01 -46.99
N GLY A 133 11.59 -29.19 -45.68
CA GLY A 133 10.45 -29.89 -45.12
C GLY A 133 9.88 -29.24 -43.87
N ILE A 134 8.56 -29.32 -43.72
CA ILE A 134 7.85 -28.86 -42.54
C ILE A 134 7.60 -30.05 -41.60
N PHE A 135 7.83 -29.88 -40.30
CA PHE A 135 7.49 -30.89 -39.29
C PHE A 135 5.97 -31.16 -39.30
N GLY A 136 5.59 -32.44 -39.31
CA GLY A 136 4.19 -32.87 -39.28
C GLY A 136 3.52 -33.09 -40.66
N GLN A 137 4.21 -32.85 -41.78
CA GLN A 137 3.74 -33.33 -43.09
C GLN A 137 4.03 -34.83 -43.23
N GLU A 138 2.95 -35.63 -43.32
CA GLU A 138 2.86 -37.08 -43.63
C GLU A 138 4.19 -37.83 -43.72
N ILE A 139 4.75 -38.21 -42.57
CA ILE A 139 5.75 -39.27 -42.52
C ILE A 139 4.98 -40.58 -42.53
N GLU A 140 5.13 -41.37 -43.59
CA GLU A 140 4.40 -42.64 -43.77
C GLU A 140 4.84 -43.78 -42.81
N SER A 141 5.49 -43.49 -41.68
CA SER A 141 5.94 -44.53 -40.74
C SER A 141 5.61 -44.18 -39.29
N ASP A 142 5.42 -45.21 -38.46
CA ASP A 142 5.30 -45.22 -36.98
C ASP A 142 6.50 -44.61 -36.24
N ASN A 143 7.34 -43.81 -36.91
CA ASN A 143 8.51 -43.15 -36.35
C ASN A 143 8.13 -41.89 -35.56
N THR A 144 7.25 -42.06 -34.57
CA THR A 144 6.90 -41.04 -33.57
C THR A 144 8.15 -40.43 -32.94
N THR A 145 9.22 -41.20 -32.76
CA THR A 145 10.49 -40.72 -32.17
C THR A 145 11.10 -39.55 -32.94
N TYR A 146 11.23 -39.61 -34.27
CA TYR A 146 11.84 -38.51 -35.04
C TYR A 146 10.94 -37.25 -35.11
N ILE A 147 9.61 -37.46 -35.09
CA ILE A 147 8.61 -36.40 -35.04
C ILE A 147 8.61 -35.71 -33.66
N GLU A 148 8.51 -36.49 -32.59
CA GLU A 148 8.57 -36.01 -31.21
C GLU A 148 9.89 -35.29 -30.93
N MET A 149 11.00 -35.76 -31.49
CA MET A 149 12.29 -35.09 -31.36
C MET A 149 12.34 -33.76 -32.11
N GLY A 150 11.85 -33.71 -33.36
CA GLY A 150 11.72 -32.47 -34.11
C GLY A 150 10.83 -31.45 -33.42
N ILE A 151 9.70 -31.92 -32.87
CA ILE A 151 8.74 -31.12 -32.11
C ILE A 151 9.36 -30.65 -30.79
N ASN A 152 9.88 -31.55 -29.95
CA ASN A 152 10.48 -31.23 -28.65
C ASN A 152 11.65 -30.27 -28.79
N HIS A 153 12.50 -30.44 -29.80
CA HIS A 153 13.63 -29.55 -30.04
C HIS A 153 13.19 -28.14 -30.48
N THR A 154 12.04 -28.02 -31.16
CA THR A 154 11.51 -26.72 -31.61
C THR A 154 10.62 -26.04 -30.56
N PHE A 155 9.95 -26.79 -29.68
CA PHE A 155 9.06 -26.26 -28.64
C PHE A 155 9.80 -25.76 -27.39
N MET A 156 11.04 -26.19 -27.14
CA MET A 156 11.86 -25.83 -25.97
C MET A 156 12.50 -24.41 -26.06
N LYS A 157 11.70 -23.41 -26.46
CA LYS A 157 11.95 -21.95 -26.31
C LYS A 157 12.97 -21.26 -27.24
N GLN A 158 13.13 -21.67 -28.49
CA GLN A 158 13.61 -20.80 -29.58
C GLN A 158 13.25 -21.41 -30.95
N ARG A 159 12.80 -20.59 -31.90
CA ARG A 159 12.33 -21.02 -33.23
C ARG A 159 13.50 -21.53 -34.09
N TYR A 160 13.82 -22.82 -34.04
CA TYR A 160 14.94 -23.39 -34.80
C TYR A 160 14.52 -24.26 -35.99
N CYS A 161 15.40 -24.31 -37.00
CA CYS A 161 15.40 -25.31 -38.06
C CYS A 161 16.44 -26.38 -37.73
N VAL A 162 16.16 -27.64 -38.04
CA VAL A 162 17.11 -28.75 -37.87
C VAL A 162 17.68 -29.12 -39.24
N VAL A 163 19.00 -29.23 -39.32
CA VAL A 163 19.74 -29.54 -40.56
C VAL A 163 20.40 -30.90 -40.41
N PHE A 164 20.13 -31.79 -41.36
CA PHE A 164 20.66 -33.15 -41.42
C PHE A 164 21.48 -33.32 -42.69
N GLY A 165 22.70 -33.86 -42.55
CA GLY A 165 23.50 -34.34 -43.66
C GLY A 165 23.19 -35.81 -43.91
N LEU A 166 22.81 -36.15 -45.13
CA LEU A 166 22.41 -37.49 -45.56
C LEU A 166 23.29 -37.92 -46.74
N ASN A 167 23.56 -39.22 -46.84
CA ASN A 167 24.46 -39.75 -47.87
C ASN A 167 23.71 -40.47 -48.98
N LYS A 168 22.72 -41.29 -48.64
CA LYS A 168 21.94 -42.07 -49.62
C LYS A 168 20.49 -41.66 -49.68
N VAL A 169 19.94 -41.14 -48.58
CA VAL A 169 18.55 -40.71 -48.51
C VAL A 169 18.41 -39.23 -48.83
N LEU A 170 17.32 -38.89 -49.49
CA LEU A 170 17.06 -37.55 -49.97
C LEU A 170 16.54 -36.60 -48.88
N ASP A 171 15.83 -37.13 -47.89
CA ASP A 171 15.17 -36.36 -46.82
C ASP A 171 15.00 -37.21 -45.54
N VAL A 172 15.01 -36.59 -44.36
CA VAL A 172 14.79 -37.30 -43.08
C VAL A 172 13.41 -37.96 -42.98
N ARG A 173 12.40 -37.46 -43.72
CA ARG A 173 11.08 -38.11 -43.81
C ARG A 173 11.11 -39.44 -44.55
N ASP A 174 12.14 -39.67 -45.37
CA ASP A 174 12.32 -40.90 -46.13
C ASP A 174 13.18 -41.93 -45.37
N VAL A 175 13.47 -41.69 -44.07
CA VAL A 175 14.34 -42.55 -43.25
C VAL A 175 13.83 -43.99 -43.17
N SER A 176 12.52 -44.23 -43.31
CA SER A 176 11.96 -45.58 -43.34
C SER A 176 12.51 -46.42 -44.51
N ALA A 177 12.84 -45.78 -45.63
CA ALA A 177 13.48 -46.40 -46.81
C ALA A 177 15.02 -46.37 -46.77
N ALA A 178 15.62 -45.85 -45.70
CA ALA A 178 17.07 -45.77 -45.54
C ALA A 178 17.71 -47.15 -45.27
N PRO A 179 18.98 -47.36 -45.68
CA PRO A 179 19.81 -48.45 -45.19
C PRO A 179 19.97 -48.40 -43.66
N VAL A 180 20.18 -49.56 -43.04
CA VAL A 180 20.26 -49.71 -41.58
C VAL A 180 21.36 -48.82 -40.99
N GLU A 181 22.51 -48.70 -41.65
CA GLU A 181 23.65 -47.94 -41.15
C GLU A 181 23.35 -46.43 -41.05
N GLU A 182 22.51 -45.91 -41.95
CA GLU A 182 22.09 -44.51 -41.94
C GLU A 182 20.98 -44.26 -40.91
N LYS A 183 20.10 -45.26 -40.67
CA LYS A 183 19.13 -45.21 -39.57
C LYS A 183 19.83 -45.15 -38.22
N ASP A 184 20.82 -46.01 -38.01
CA ASP A 184 21.55 -46.10 -36.74
C ASP A 184 22.33 -44.81 -36.46
N SER A 185 22.96 -44.21 -37.48
CA SER A 185 23.67 -42.94 -37.34
C SER A 185 22.76 -41.78 -36.93
N ILE A 186 21.54 -41.72 -37.47
CA ILE A 186 20.55 -40.69 -37.11
C ILE A 186 20.03 -40.94 -35.69
N LEU A 187 19.82 -42.20 -35.30
CA LEU A 187 19.35 -42.58 -33.97
C LEU A 187 20.40 -42.27 -32.88
N GLU A 188 21.68 -42.54 -33.13
CA GLU A 188 22.76 -42.27 -32.19
C GLU A 188 22.91 -40.76 -31.89
N GLN A 189 22.86 -39.92 -32.93
CA GLN A 189 22.88 -38.46 -32.78
C GLN A 189 21.67 -37.94 -32.00
N ALA A 190 20.54 -38.61 -32.17
CA ALA A 190 19.30 -38.33 -31.48
C ALA A 190 19.41 -38.64 -29.98
N GLU A 191 19.83 -39.84 -29.62
CA GLU A 191 19.98 -40.29 -28.24
C GLU A 191 20.98 -39.43 -27.44
N LEU A 192 22.11 -39.08 -28.05
CA LEU A 192 23.13 -38.25 -27.41
C LEU A 192 22.58 -36.88 -26.98
N LYS A 193 21.74 -36.27 -27.84
CA LYS A 193 21.11 -34.98 -27.54
C LYS A 193 20.07 -35.08 -26.44
N MET A 194 19.27 -36.15 -26.42
CA MET A 194 18.29 -36.38 -25.36
C MET A 194 18.95 -36.49 -23.98
N ARG A 195 20.06 -37.22 -23.87
CA ARG A 195 20.82 -37.33 -22.60
C ARG A 195 21.35 -35.98 -22.13
N THR A 196 21.87 -35.17 -23.05
CA THR A 196 22.35 -33.81 -22.72
C THR A 196 21.23 -32.93 -22.16
N ILE A 197 20.02 -33.03 -22.72
CA ILE A 197 18.86 -32.26 -22.26
C ILE A 197 18.44 -32.68 -20.85
N GLN A 198 18.33 -33.98 -20.60
CA GLN A 198 17.96 -34.50 -19.27
C GLN A 198 18.94 -34.03 -18.19
N GLN A 199 20.25 -34.04 -18.50
CA GLN A 199 21.28 -33.56 -17.56
C GLN A 199 21.12 -32.07 -17.22
N LEU A 200 20.80 -31.24 -18.22
CA LEU A 200 20.58 -29.80 -18.02
C LEU A 200 19.34 -29.52 -17.17
N GLU A 201 18.27 -30.30 -17.33
CA GLU A 201 17.06 -30.18 -16.53
C GLU A 201 17.35 -30.47 -15.05
N GLU A 202 18.07 -31.55 -14.76
CA GLU A 202 18.47 -31.89 -13.38
C GLU A 202 19.32 -30.80 -12.72
N ASP A 203 20.26 -30.21 -13.45
CA ASP A 203 21.14 -29.16 -12.92
C ASP A 203 20.37 -27.86 -12.64
N ILE A 204 19.37 -27.53 -13.47
CA ILE A 204 18.50 -26.38 -13.25
C ILE A 204 17.66 -26.57 -11.99
N VAL A 205 17.07 -27.75 -11.81
CA VAL A 205 16.26 -28.07 -10.62
C VAL A 205 17.09 -27.91 -9.35
N LYS A 206 18.29 -28.52 -9.30
CA LYS A 206 19.19 -28.41 -8.14
C LYS A 206 19.57 -26.96 -7.81
N LYS A 207 19.80 -26.11 -8.82
CA LYS A 207 20.10 -24.68 -8.61
C LYS A 207 18.91 -23.93 -8.01
N ILE A 208 17.69 -24.21 -8.48
CA ILE A 208 16.48 -23.57 -7.97
C ILE A 208 16.25 -23.97 -6.51
N GLU A 209 16.36 -25.25 -6.17
CA GLU A 209 16.20 -25.76 -4.80
C GLU A 209 17.19 -25.11 -3.82
N LYS A 210 18.46 -24.95 -4.23
CA LYS A 210 19.47 -24.25 -3.43
C LYS A 210 19.08 -22.80 -3.14
N ILE A 211 18.67 -22.05 -4.17
CA ILE A 211 18.28 -20.64 -4.02
C ILE A 211 17.07 -20.49 -3.09
N ILE A 212 16.07 -21.36 -3.22
CA ILE A 212 14.87 -21.33 -2.37
C ILE A 212 15.26 -21.57 -0.91
N THR A 213 16.10 -22.57 -0.65
CA THR A 213 16.54 -22.92 0.71
C THR A 213 17.29 -21.78 1.38
N GLU A 214 18.27 -21.18 0.70
CA GLU A 214 19.04 -20.04 1.23
C GLU A 214 18.17 -18.81 1.53
N LYS A 215 17.11 -18.59 0.74
CA LYS A 215 16.19 -17.46 0.95
C LYS A 215 15.32 -17.68 2.19
N ILE A 216 14.80 -18.89 2.38
CA ILE A 216 13.97 -19.25 3.55
C ILE A 216 14.79 -19.11 4.85
N GLU A 217 16.03 -19.58 4.86
CA GLU A 217 16.89 -19.49 6.05
C GLU A 217 17.19 -18.04 6.47
N LYS A 218 17.47 -17.16 5.50
CA LYS A 218 17.70 -15.73 5.78
C LYS A 218 16.47 -15.04 6.36
N GLU A 219 15.29 -15.33 5.82
CA GLU A 219 14.04 -14.71 6.28
C GLU A 219 13.67 -15.19 7.69
N LYS A 220 13.90 -16.48 7.99
CA LYS A 220 13.72 -17.03 9.33
C LYS A 220 14.64 -16.38 10.37
N ALA A 221 15.93 -16.20 10.05
CA ALA A 221 16.88 -15.55 10.95
C ALA A 221 16.51 -14.08 11.26
N LEU A 222 15.97 -13.34 10.27
CA LEU A 222 15.50 -11.97 10.47
C LEU A 222 14.31 -11.91 11.45
N LEU A 223 13.33 -12.79 11.25
CA LEU A 223 12.15 -12.90 12.12
C LEU A 223 12.52 -13.29 13.56
N GLU A 224 13.48 -14.18 13.74
CA GLU A 224 13.97 -14.56 15.07
C GLU A 224 14.65 -13.39 15.79
N ALA A 225 15.47 -12.60 15.07
CA ALA A 225 16.13 -11.43 15.64
C ALA A 225 15.13 -10.32 16.04
N GLU A 226 14.08 -10.10 15.24
CA GLU A 226 13.03 -9.12 15.55
C GLU A 226 12.19 -9.55 16.75
N ASN A 227 11.83 -10.84 16.83
CA ASN A 227 11.10 -11.40 17.97
C ASN A 227 11.91 -11.28 19.27
N GLU A 228 13.22 -11.53 19.23
CA GLU A 228 14.09 -11.39 20.40
C GLU A 228 14.16 -9.93 20.87
N LYS A 229 14.22 -8.97 19.93
CA LYS A 229 14.18 -7.54 20.25
C LYS A 229 12.86 -7.14 20.93
N LEU A 230 11.73 -7.65 20.44
CA LEU A 230 10.41 -7.39 21.03
C LEU A 230 10.28 -8.00 22.43
N ARG A 231 10.79 -9.22 22.64
CA ARG A 231 10.80 -9.87 23.95
C ARG A 231 11.60 -9.08 24.98
N LYS A 232 12.77 -8.58 24.61
CA LYS A 232 13.57 -7.70 25.49
C LYS A 232 12.81 -6.43 25.87
N LYS A 233 12.18 -5.76 24.89
CA LYS A 233 11.38 -4.56 25.16
C LYS A 233 10.19 -4.85 26.09
N LEU A 234 9.51 -5.99 25.90
CA LEU A 234 8.42 -6.40 26.77
C LEU A 234 8.90 -6.65 28.20
N ALA A 235 10.02 -7.37 28.38
CA ALA A 235 10.59 -7.63 29.69
C ALA A 235 11.02 -6.33 30.42
N GLU A 236 11.61 -5.37 29.69
CA GLU A 236 11.92 -4.04 30.22
C GLU A 236 10.66 -3.31 30.69
N MET A 237 9.58 -3.34 29.88
CA MET A 237 8.29 -2.72 30.26
C MET A 237 7.64 -3.40 31.47
N GLU A 238 7.71 -4.72 31.59
CA GLU A 238 7.18 -5.46 32.74
C GLU A 238 7.97 -5.19 34.02
N SER A 239 9.30 -5.23 33.94
CA SER A 239 10.16 -4.85 35.06
C SER A 239 9.90 -3.40 35.49
N TYR A 240 9.66 -2.51 34.53
CA TYR A 240 9.38 -1.12 34.80
C TYR A 240 7.99 -0.90 35.41
N LYS A 241 6.96 -1.60 34.92
CA LYS A 241 5.64 -1.65 35.56
C LYS A 241 5.75 -2.08 37.02
N GLY A 242 6.52 -3.13 37.31
CA GLY A 242 6.74 -3.59 38.69
C GLY A 242 7.40 -2.53 39.59
N PHE A 243 8.36 -1.75 39.06
CA PHE A 243 8.93 -0.61 39.78
C PHE A 243 7.90 0.50 40.05
N LEU A 244 7.08 0.85 39.06
CA LEU A 244 6.02 1.87 39.24
C LEU A 244 4.99 1.43 40.30
N GLU A 245 4.61 0.16 40.28
CA GLU A 245 3.74 -0.42 41.29
C GLU A 245 4.35 -0.28 42.70
N GLN A 246 5.66 -0.50 42.85
CA GLN A 246 6.36 -0.28 44.13
C GLN A 246 6.41 1.18 44.56
N VAL A 247 6.60 2.13 43.63
CA VAL A 247 6.57 3.57 43.91
C VAL A 247 5.18 4.01 44.37
N CYS A 248 4.11 3.52 43.74
CA CYS A 248 2.75 3.81 44.15
C CYS A 248 2.45 3.27 45.56
N VAL A 249 2.91 2.04 45.89
CA VAL A 249 2.81 1.51 47.26
C VAL A 249 3.57 2.39 48.26
N ALA A 250 4.78 2.84 47.90
CA ALA A 250 5.58 3.71 48.75
C ALA A 250 4.92 5.08 48.97
N ALA A 251 4.14 5.56 47.99
CA ALA A 251 3.29 6.76 48.10
C ALA A 251 1.97 6.50 48.84
N GLY A 252 1.77 5.30 49.40
CA GLY A 252 0.58 4.93 50.15
C GLY A 252 -0.58 4.41 49.31
N ILE A 253 -0.46 4.35 47.98
CA ILE A 253 -1.53 3.91 47.07
C ILE A 253 -1.46 2.38 46.89
N PRO A 254 -2.49 1.62 47.28
CA PRO A 254 -2.55 0.18 47.04
C PRO A 254 -2.56 -0.15 45.53
N ILE A 255 -1.73 -1.10 45.09
CA ILE A 255 -1.59 -1.49 43.66
C ILE A 255 -2.91 -2.02 43.10
N ASP A 256 -3.64 -2.80 43.88
CA ASP A 256 -4.95 -3.34 43.53
C ASP A 256 -5.94 -2.20 43.21
N LYS A 257 -5.91 -1.11 43.99
CA LYS A 257 -6.73 0.08 43.74
C LYS A 257 -6.30 0.83 42.50
N LEU A 258 -5.00 1.00 42.27
CA LEU A 258 -4.50 1.63 41.05
C LEU A 258 -4.91 0.83 39.79
N GLN A 259 -4.78 -0.50 39.82
CA GLN A 259 -5.16 -1.38 38.73
C GLN A 259 -6.69 -1.38 38.50
N GLU A 260 -7.48 -1.37 39.58
CA GLU A 260 -8.94 -1.25 39.55
C GLU A 260 -9.37 0.07 38.88
N THR A 261 -8.84 1.20 39.34
CA THR A 261 -9.11 2.53 38.78
C THR A 261 -8.70 2.61 37.31
N TYR A 262 -7.52 2.10 36.92
CA TYR A 262 -7.10 2.08 35.52
C TYR A 262 -8.06 1.27 34.64
N LYS A 263 -8.50 0.10 35.11
CA LYS A 263 -9.47 -0.74 34.41
C LYS A 263 -10.80 0.00 34.21
N ILE A 264 -11.31 0.65 35.25
CA ILE A 264 -12.53 1.46 35.19
C ILE A 264 -12.39 2.58 34.16
N ILE A 265 -11.29 3.34 34.19
CA ILE A 265 -11.05 4.44 33.24
C ILE A 265 -11.00 3.90 31.79
N LYS A 266 -10.33 2.77 31.55
CA LYS A 266 -10.26 2.14 30.22
C LYS A 266 -11.63 1.70 29.73
N GLU A 267 -12.45 1.12 30.60
CA GLU A 267 -13.83 0.74 30.30
C GLU A 267 -14.71 1.97 30.01
N LEU A 268 -14.59 3.03 30.80
CA LEU A 268 -15.29 4.30 30.57
C LEU A 268 -14.91 4.90 29.21
N LYS A 269 -13.62 5.03 28.89
CA LYS A 269 -13.16 5.52 27.57
C LYS A 269 -13.71 4.65 26.44
N ASN A 270 -13.81 3.33 26.62
CA ASN A 270 -14.37 2.45 25.61
C ASN A 270 -15.88 2.68 25.40
N ILE A 271 -16.66 2.68 26.49
CA ILE A 271 -18.12 2.89 26.49
C ILE A 271 -18.46 4.24 25.88
N TYR A 272 -17.86 5.31 26.39
CA TYR A 272 -18.14 6.66 25.90
C TYR A 272 -17.54 6.91 24.52
N GLY A 273 -16.44 6.25 24.16
CA GLY A 273 -15.94 6.23 22.78
C GLY A 273 -16.94 5.64 21.78
N LYS A 274 -17.66 4.56 22.16
CA LYS A 274 -18.75 4.00 21.33
C LYS A 274 -19.93 4.98 21.21
N LYS A 275 -20.29 5.65 22.31
CA LYS A 275 -21.35 6.68 22.30
C LYS A 275 -20.98 7.88 21.43
N LEU A 276 -19.72 8.33 21.48
CA LEU A 276 -19.20 9.40 20.61
C LEU A 276 -19.32 9.04 19.13
N SER A 277 -18.94 7.81 18.75
CA SER A 277 -19.05 7.36 17.36
C SER A 277 -20.50 7.23 16.86
N ALA A 278 -21.45 7.01 17.77
CA ALA A 278 -22.88 6.90 17.46
C ALA A 278 -23.63 8.25 17.50
N SER A 279 -22.95 9.33 17.90
CA SER A 279 -23.55 10.64 18.11
C SER A 279 -23.83 11.37 16.79
N LEU A 280 -25.07 11.85 16.61
CA LEU A 280 -25.52 12.51 15.38
C LEU A 280 -25.31 14.02 15.38
N THR A 281 -25.18 14.64 16.56
CA THR A 281 -25.00 16.10 16.69
C THR A 281 -23.77 16.45 17.52
N GLU A 282 -23.23 17.66 17.31
CA GLU A 282 -22.14 18.19 18.13
C GLU A 282 -22.57 18.45 19.58
N LYS A 283 -23.84 18.81 19.80
CA LYS A 283 -24.41 18.99 21.15
C LYS A 283 -24.39 17.69 21.94
N ASP A 284 -24.75 16.58 21.30
CA ASP A 284 -24.72 15.26 21.92
C ASP A 284 -23.28 14.84 22.26
N LYS A 285 -22.32 15.14 21.37
CA LYS A 285 -20.88 14.89 21.64
C LYS A 285 -20.38 15.69 22.84
N GLU A 286 -20.75 16.97 22.94
CA GLU A 286 -20.37 17.83 24.08
C GLU A 286 -20.87 17.28 25.42
N ILE A 287 -22.14 16.85 25.49
CA ILE A 287 -22.70 16.23 26.70
C ILE A 287 -21.97 14.92 27.03
N ILE A 288 -21.62 14.14 26.01
CA ILE A 288 -20.86 12.91 26.17
C ILE A 288 -19.45 13.20 26.71
N TYR A 289 -18.75 14.21 26.18
CA TYR A 289 -17.43 14.62 26.65
C TYR A 289 -17.46 15.04 28.12
N LYS A 290 -18.41 15.90 28.51
CA LYS A 290 -18.58 16.29 29.91
C LYS A 290 -18.81 15.10 30.82
N LYS A 291 -19.75 14.20 30.46
CA LYS A 291 -20.05 13.01 31.28
C LYS A 291 -18.86 12.08 31.43
N LEU A 292 -18.02 11.95 30.40
CA LEU A 292 -16.79 11.17 30.47
C LEU A 292 -15.76 11.85 31.38
N GLN A 293 -15.55 13.15 31.20
CA GLN A 293 -14.65 13.95 32.05
C GLN A 293 -15.04 13.86 33.52
N ASP A 294 -16.32 14.10 33.85
CA ASP A 294 -16.85 14.07 35.21
C ASP A 294 -16.55 12.71 35.88
N ARG A 295 -16.79 11.61 35.16
CA ARG A 295 -16.53 10.26 35.69
C ARG A 295 -15.04 9.99 35.89
N ILE A 296 -14.20 10.28 34.90
CA ILE A 296 -12.76 10.03 35.01
C ILE A 296 -12.15 10.87 36.14
N VAL A 297 -12.51 12.15 36.23
CA VAL A 297 -12.04 13.05 37.28
C VAL A 297 -12.44 12.53 38.67
N ASN A 298 -13.69 12.07 38.83
CA ASN A 298 -14.13 11.50 40.10
C ASN A 298 -13.32 10.25 40.51
N GLU A 299 -13.03 9.35 39.57
CA GLU A 299 -12.21 8.17 39.86
C GLU A 299 -10.78 8.55 40.28
N ILE A 300 -10.16 9.52 39.58
CA ILE A 300 -8.82 10.00 39.93
C ILE A 300 -8.83 10.70 41.30
N CYS A 301 -9.80 11.57 41.56
CA CYS A 301 -9.91 12.27 42.84
C CYS A 301 -10.18 11.31 44.00
N ASN A 302 -10.96 10.25 43.81
CA ASN A 302 -11.16 9.23 44.84
C ASN A 302 -9.85 8.48 45.14
N LEU A 303 -9.08 8.14 44.10
CA LEU A 303 -7.77 7.52 44.26
C LEU A 303 -6.79 8.45 44.98
N THR A 304 -6.78 9.75 44.71
CA THR A 304 -5.81 10.67 45.33
C THR A 304 -6.23 11.14 46.72
N ARG A 305 -7.54 11.23 47.01
CA ARG A 305 -8.08 11.71 48.30
C ARG A 305 -7.62 10.84 49.47
N ASP A 306 -7.60 9.52 49.30
CA ASP A 306 -7.34 8.59 50.39
C ASP A 306 -5.84 8.38 50.64
N TYR A 307 -4.96 8.79 49.71
CA TYR A 307 -3.56 8.36 49.69
C TYR A 307 -2.54 9.47 49.44
N CYS A 308 -2.94 10.70 49.11
CA CYS A 308 -2.03 11.84 49.10
C CYS A 308 -1.90 12.44 50.51
N ASN A 309 -0.68 12.40 51.08
CA ASN A 309 -0.41 12.99 52.40
C ASN A 309 -0.67 14.51 52.38
N THR A 310 -1.25 15.04 53.47
CA THR A 310 -1.60 16.47 53.64
C THR A 310 -0.42 17.40 53.34
N LEU A 311 0.80 17.03 53.76
CA LEU A 311 2.04 17.79 53.50
C LEU A 311 2.40 17.94 52.01
N SER A 312 2.12 16.95 51.16
CA SER A 312 2.36 17.09 49.72
C SER A 312 1.35 18.00 49.04
N LYS A 313 0.11 18.03 49.54
CA LYS A 313 -0.96 18.86 49.00
C LYS A 313 -0.71 20.34 49.27
N GLU A 314 -0.28 20.68 50.49
CA GLU A 314 0.02 22.05 50.90
C GLU A 314 1.12 22.69 50.02
N ASN A 315 2.18 21.94 49.69
CA ASN A 315 3.26 22.46 48.84
C ASN A 315 2.77 22.79 47.42
N TYR A 316 1.92 21.95 46.82
CA TYR A 316 1.37 22.21 45.49
C TYR A 316 0.35 23.35 45.48
N GLU A 317 -0.40 23.54 46.56
CA GLU A 317 -1.27 24.71 46.72
C GLU A 317 -0.45 26.02 46.81
N VAL A 318 0.72 26.00 47.46
CA VAL A 318 1.64 27.15 47.48
C VAL A 318 2.15 27.50 46.08
N ASP A 319 2.61 26.52 45.30
CA ASP A 319 3.06 26.77 43.92
C ASP A 319 1.94 27.38 43.06
N LEU A 320 0.74 26.81 43.14
CA LEU A 320 -0.44 27.33 42.43
C LEU A 320 -0.83 28.74 42.88
N PHE A 321 -0.73 29.01 44.17
CA PHE A 321 -0.93 30.34 44.73
C PHE A 321 0.08 31.33 44.18
N GLU A 322 1.36 30.97 44.01
CA GLU A 322 2.37 31.84 43.41
C GLU A 322 2.06 32.14 41.93
N TYR A 323 1.62 31.14 41.15
CA TYR A 323 1.26 31.35 39.75
C TYR A 323 0.06 32.27 39.58
N LEU A 324 -1.01 32.03 40.36
CA LEU A 324 -2.30 32.70 40.23
C LEU A 324 -2.37 34.03 41.00
N GLY A 325 -1.69 34.11 42.14
CA GLY A 325 -1.74 35.23 43.08
C GLY A 325 -3.02 35.25 43.92
N THR A 326 -2.97 35.97 45.04
CA THR A 326 -4.03 36.05 46.06
C THR A 326 -5.41 36.38 45.48
N ASP A 327 -5.49 37.43 44.66
CA ASP A 327 -6.77 37.92 44.12
C ASP A 327 -7.51 36.87 43.26
N VAL A 328 -6.79 35.95 42.61
CA VAL A 328 -7.42 34.87 41.84
C VAL A 328 -7.60 33.63 42.66
N TRP A 329 -6.61 33.25 43.47
CA TRP A 329 -6.68 32.05 44.28
C TRP A 329 -7.87 32.07 45.24
N ASP A 330 -8.13 33.21 45.87
CA ASP A 330 -9.23 33.35 46.83
C ASP A 330 -10.60 33.32 46.15
N LYS A 331 -10.68 33.64 44.85
CA LYS A 331 -11.89 33.57 44.03
C LYS A 331 -12.18 32.15 43.52
N LEU A 332 -11.18 31.27 43.46
CA LEU A 332 -11.40 29.90 43.01
C LEU A 332 -12.31 29.14 43.97
N SER A 333 -13.23 28.35 43.42
CA SER A 333 -13.97 27.36 44.21
C SER A 333 -13.02 26.33 44.83
N ASP A 334 -13.41 25.75 45.96
CA ASP A 334 -12.64 24.71 46.64
C ASP A 334 -12.46 23.49 45.73
N GLU A 335 -13.48 23.15 44.92
CA GLU A 335 -13.39 22.08 43.92
C GLU A 335 -12.34 22.38 42.86
N SER A 336 -12.29 23.60 42.33
CA SER A 336 -11.26 23.99 41.35
C SER A 336 -9.86 23.93 41.93
N LYS A 337 -9.67 24.39 43.19
CA LYS A 337 -8.39 24.25 43.90
C LYS A 337 -7.98 22.79 44.00
N VAL A 338 -8.91 21.89 44.35
CA VAL A 338 -8.65 20.45 44.39
C VAL A 338 -8.27 19.89 43.02
N PHE A 339 -8.99 20.24 41.95
CA PHE A 339 -8.67 19.76 40.60
C PHE A 339 -7.29 20.23 40.13
N LEU A 340 -6.96 21.50 40.33
CA LEU A 340 -5.65 22.05 39.93
C LEU A 340 -4.50 21.43 40.72
N THR A 341 -4.68 21.30 42.04
CA THR A 341 -3.67 20.67 42.92
C THR A 341 -3.46 19.21 42.53
N THR A 342 -4.53 18.48 42.27
CA THR A 342 -4.47 17.08 41.82
C THR A 342 -3.80 16.97 40.45
N ALA A 343 -4.10 17.89 39.53
CA ALA A 343 -3.47 17.92 38.21
C ALA A 343 -1.95 18.14 38.30
N LYS A 344 -1.51 19.10 39.12
CA LYS A 344 -0.08 19.39 39.33
C LYS A 344 0.66 18.21 39.95
N LEU A 345 0.09 17.66 41.03
CA LEU A 345 0.65 16.48 41.69
C LEU A 345 0.75 15.30 40.72
N THR A 346 -0.28 15.07 39.91
CA THR A 346 -0.30 13.99 38.91
C THR A 346 0.75 14.23 37.84
N TYR A 347 0.84 15.45 37.30
CA TYR A 347 1.82 15.83 36.28
C TYR A 347 3.26 15.63 36.77
N ASP A 348 3.63 16.23 37.90
CA ASP A 348 5.00 16.15 38.43
C ASP A 348 5.39 14.73 38.80
N SER A 349 4.41 13.93 39.23
CA SER A 349 4.63 12.51 39.49
C SER A 349 4.91 11.76 38.19
N MET A 350 4.17 12.05 37.12
CA MET A 350 4.32 11.42 35.80
C MET A 350 5.58 11.87 35.04
N GLU A 351 5.95 13.14 35.14
CA GLU A 351 7.13 13.71 34.46
C GLU A 351 8.44 13.13 35.00
N ARG A 352 8.51 12.91 36.33
CA ARG A 352 9.67 12.28 37.01
C ARG A 352 9.82 10.79 36.69
N MET A 353 8.88 10.19 35.94
CA MET A 353 8.94 8.79 35.55
C MET A 353 9.89 8.58 34.35
N LYS A 354 10.66 7.49 34.37
CA LYS A 354 11.51 7.10 33.24
C LYS A 354 10.64 6.69 32.04
N GLY A 355 10.88 7.24 30.86
CA GLY A 355 9.96 7.03 29.73
C GLY A 355 8.63 7.76 29.91
N SER A 356 8.63 8.89 30.63
CA SER A 356 7.51 9.82 30.73
C SER A 356 6.92 10.19 29.36
N ASP A 357 7.75 10.24 28.31
CA ASP A 357 7.37 10.41 26.90
C ASP A 357 6.53 9.27 26.32
N GLU A 358 6.26 8.18 27.06
CA GLU A 358 5.41 7.06 26.67
C GLU A 358 4.06 6.99 27.45
N LEU A 359 3.87 7.84 28.46
CA LEU A 359 2.67 7.83 29.31
C LEU A 359 1.48 8.62 28.69
N ASP A 360 0.25 8.29 29.10
CA ASP A 360 -0.99 8.99 28.71
C ASP A 360 -1.35 10.08 29.73
N TYR A 361 -1.17 11.34 29.38
CA TYR A 361 -1.42 12.50 30.25
C TYR A 361 -2.84 13.06 30.16
N SER A 362 -3.77 12.36 29.51
CA SER A 362 -5.16 12.82 29.38
C SER A 362 -5.82 13.14 30.72
N GLY A 363 -5.50 12.41 31.79
CA GLY A 363 -6.01 12.69 33.14
C GLY A 363 -5.63 14.09 33.66
N VAL A 364 -4.39 14.53 33.40
CA VAL A 364 -3.90 15.87 33.79
C VAL A 364 -4.71 16.95 33.07
N CYS A 365 -4.84 16.85 31.75
CA CYS A 365 -5.63 17.82 30.97
C CYS A 365 -7.10 17.84 31.38
N LEU A 366 -7.71 16.68 31.67
CA LEU A 366 -9.10 16.61 32.11
C LEU A 366 -9.31 17.32 33.46
N LEU A 367 -8.37 17.20 34.39
CA LEU A 367 -8.43 17.91 35.67
C LEU A 367 -8.29 19.43 35.50
N VAL A 368 -7.29 19.89 34.73
CA VAL A 368 -7.07 21.33 34.45
C VAL A 368 -8.29 21.94 33.77
N THR A 369 -8.79 21.29 32.72
CA THR A 369 -9.98 21.78 32.00
C THR A 369 -11.25 21.70 32.84
N LYS A 370 -11.33 20.79 33.83
CA LYS A 370 -12.47 20.70 34.74
C LYS A 370 -12.51 21.86 35.73
N ALA A 371 -11.36 22.28 36.26
CA ALA A 371 -11.28 23.49 37.07
C ALA A 371 -11.81 24.71 36.29
N MET A 372 -11.38 24.89 35.04
CA MET A 372 -11.90 25.96 34.19
C MET A 372 -13.42 25.86 33.96
N GLU A 373 -13.95 24.66 33.76
CA GLU A 373 -15.39 24.43 33.61
C GLU A 373 -16.17 24.84 34.86
N MET A 374 -15.68 24.51 36.05
CA MET A 374 -16.32 24.90 37.31
C MET A 374 -16.37 26.40 37.49
N GLU A 375 -15.26 27.10 37.22
CA GLU A 375 -15.23 28.56 37.36
C GLU A 375 -16.16 29.26 36.36
N MET A 376 -16.30 28.71 35.14
CA MET A 376 -17.27 29.21 34.15
C MET A 376 -18.70 28.86 34.53
N PHE A 377 -18.94 27.68 35.10
CA PHE A 377 -20.26 27.29 35.60
C PHE A 377 -20.73 28.26 36.71
N THR A 378 -19.85 28.63 37.63
CA THR A 378 -20.20 29.56 38.70
C THR A 378 -20.52 30.95 38.16
N ARG A 379 -19.68 31.49 37.27
CA ARG A 379 -19.74 32.92 36.89
C ARG A 379 -20.53 33.21 35.62
N VAL A 380 -20.46 32.34 34.63
CA VAL A 380 -21.15 32.53 33.34
C VAL A 380 -22.53 31.89 33.36
N TYR A 381 -22.68 30.73 34.00
CA TYR A 381 -23.98 30.07 34.13
C TYR A 381 -24.73 30.55 35.38
N SER A 382 -24.28 30.16 36.58
CA SER A 382 -25.07 30.34 37.81
C SER A 382 -25.35 31.82 38.10
N GLY A 383 -24.33 32.67 37.98
CA GLY A 383 -24.49 34.11 38.13
C GLY A 383 -25.43 34.75 37.11
N TYR A 384 -25.40 34.30 35.85
CA TYR A 384 -26.27 34.85 34.81
C TYR A 384 -27.72 34.37 34.94
N ILE A 385 -27.94 33.09 35.24
CA ILE A 385 -29.28 32.55 35.54
C ILE A 385 -29.89 33.29 36.72
N LYS A 386 -29.11 33.56 37.78
CA LYS A 386 -29.55 34.35 38.92
C LYS A 386 -29.94 35.77 38.51
N TYR A 387 -29.11 36.46 37.71
CA TYR A 387 -29.40 37.79 37.19
C TYR A 387 -30.70 37.83 36.36
N LEU A 388 -30.89 36.88 35.44
CA LEU A 388 -32.10 36.79 34.62
C LEU A 388 -33.35 36.55 35.48
N ASN A 389 -33.24 35.69 36.50
CA ASN A 389 -34.33 35.45 37.43
C ASN A 389 -34.65 36.66 38.31
N GLU A 390 -33.65 37.45 38.72
CA GLU A 390 -33.88 38.70 39.44
C GLU A 390 -34.51 39.78 38.55
N LYS A 391 -34.12 39.84 37.28
CA LYS A 391 -34.59 40.85 36.32
C LYS A 391 -35.98 40.54 35.74
N TYR A 392 -36.23 39.29 35.38
CA TYR A 392 -37.43 38.86 34.64
C TYR A 392 -38.30 37.86 35.43
N GLY A 393 -37.85 37.37 36.58
CA GLY A 393 -38.51 36.26 37.27
C GLY A 393 -38.49 34.99 36.42
N LYS A 394 -39.51 34.13 36.63
CA LYS A 394 -39.72 32.89 35.85
C LYS A 394 -40.45 33.13 34.52
N ASP A 395 -40.44 34.35 34.00
CA ASP A 395 -40.92 34.63 32.65
C ASP A 395 -39.88 34.20 31.60
N TYR A 396 -39.83 32.89 31.34
CA TYR A 396 -38.85 32.28 30.43
C TYR A 396 -38.98 32.74 28.97
N VAL A 397 -40.06 33.43 28.58
CA VAL A 397 -40.20 34.02 27.24
C VAL A 397 -39.25 35.21 27.06
N SER A 398 -38.99 35.94 28.14
CA SER A 398 -38.08 37.10 28.15
C SER A 398 -36.61 36.71 28.29
N TRP A 399 -36.32 35.43 28.55
CA TRP A 399 -34.96 34.93 28.70
C TRP A 399 -34.32 34.58 27.34
N PRO A 400 -33.00 34.76 27.19
CA PRO A 400 -32.30 34.28 26.00
C PRO A 400 -32.45 32.77 25.80
N GLU A 401 -32.82 32.33 24.59
CA GLU A 401 -33.07 30.92 24.25
C GLU A 401 -31.88 30.00 24.62
N CYS A 402 -30.64 30.51 24.58
CA CYS A 402 -29.45 29.75 24.98
C CYS A 402 -29.42 29.31 26.45
N THR A 403 -30.20 29.96 27.31
CA THR A 403 -30.33 29.65 28.75
C THR A 403 -31.48 28.71 29.06
N LEU A 404 -32.26 28.31 28.04
CA LEU A 404 -33.48 27.54 28.20
C LEU A 404 -33.30 26.08 27.76
N SER A 405 -34.00 25.19 28.46
CA SER A 405 -34.19 23.81 28.05
C SER A 405 -35.17 23.73 26.88
N VAL A 406 -34.68 23.23 25.74
CA VAL A 406 -35.43 23.04 24.49
C VAL A 406 -36.75 22.27 24.69
N LEU A 407 -36.82 21.40 25.70
CA LEU A 407 -37.97 20.50 25.93
C LEU A 407 -38.97 20.98 26.98
N LYS A 408 -38.55 21.88 27.88
CA LYS A 408 -39.32 22.17 29.12
C LYS A 408 -39.73 23.63 29.28
N ASN A 409 -39.30 24.53 28.38
CA ASN A 409 -39.49 25.99 28.50
C ASN A 409 -39.17 26.51 29.92
N LYS A 410 -38.04 26.05 30.45
CA LYS A 410 -37.49 26.34 31.77
C LYS A 410 -36.00 26.55 31.62
N GLU A 411 -35.34 27.06 32.65
CA GLU A 411 -33.87 27.16 32.68
C GLU A 411 -33.21 25.82 32.32
N ILE A 412 -32.10 25.90 31.59
CA ILE A 412 -31.29 24.73 31.26
C ILE A 412 -30.75 24.11 32.54
N GLU A 413 -30.92 22.79 32.69
CA GLU A 413 -30.46 22.07 33.88
C GLU A 413 -28.93 22.21 34.03
N PRO A 414 -28.40 22.38 35.26
CA PRO A 414 -26.97 22.53 35.52
C PRO A 414 -26.08 21.49 34.82
N ASP A 415 -26.53 20.23 34.78
CA ASP A 415 -25.80 19.12 34.18
C ASP A 415 -25.58 19.25 32.67
N ASN A 416 -26.34 20.11 32.00
CA ASN A 416 -26.24 20.37 30.57
C ASN A 416 -25.33 21.56 30.24
N PHE A 417 -24.83 22.29 31.23
CA PHE A 417 -23.76 23.27 31.02
C PHE A 417 -22.45 22.54 30.71
N THR A 418 -21.73 23.03 29.71
CA THR A 418 -20.41 22.50 29.28
C THR A 418 -19.50 23.68 28.92
N LEU A 419 -18.18 23.48 28.87
CA LEU A 419 -17.28 24.51 28.32
C LEU A 419 -17.70 24.98 26.90
N GLY A 420 -18.21 24.08 26.05
CA GLY A 420 -18.70 24.44 24.71
C GLY A 420 -19.97 25.30 24.72
N SER A 421 -20.73 25.31 25.81
CA SER A 421 -21.91 26.15 25.94
C SER A 421 -21.59 27.62 26.27
N VAL A 422 -20.39 27.92 26.78
CA VAL A 422 -20.02 29.27 27.25
C VAL A 422 -20.16 30.32 26.14
N MET A 423 -19.74 30.01 24.92
CA MET A 423 -19.87 30.94 23.78
C MET A 423 -21.34 31.31 23.49
N TYR A 424 -22.28 30.39 23.72
CA TYR A 424 -23.71 30.65 23.53
C TYR A 424 -24.31 31.49 24.65
N PHE A 425 -23.84 31.31 25.88
CA PHE A 425 -24.21 32.16 27.02
C PHE A 425 -23.71 33.59 26.81
N ILE A 426 -22.45 33.75 26.43
CA ILE A 426 -21.84 35.06 26.13
C ILE A 426 -22.44 35.66 24.85
N GLY A 427 -22.90 34.84 23.90
CA GLY A 427 -23.52 35.29 22.66
C GLY A 427 -22.54 35.62 21.54
N LEU A 428 -21.25 35.26 21.66
CA LEU A 428 -20.21 35.51 20.65
C LEU A 428 -19.43 34.25 20.28
N TYR A 429 -19.12 34.07 19.00
CA TYR A 429 -18.08 33.15 18.54
C TYR A 429 -16.67 33.74 18.77
N PRO A 430 -15.61 32.91 18.75
CA PRO A 430 -14.22 33.37 18.87
C PRO A 430 -13.79 34.43 17.84
N ASN A 431 -14.47 34.53 16.70
CA ASN A 431 -14.21 35.57 15.70
C ASN A 431 -14.98 36.89 15.96
N GLY A 432 -15.63 37.02 17.12
CA GLY A 432 -16.39 38.20 17.53
C GLY A 432 -17.76 38.35 16.87
N LYS A 433 -18.21 37.39 16.06
CA LYS A 433 -19.55 37.39 15.46
C LYS A 433 -20.60 36.86 16.45
N PRO A 434 -21.86 37.31 16.35
CA PRO A 434 -22.95 36.71 17.11
C PRO A 434 -23.07 35.22 16.88
N VAL A 435 -23.41 34.47 17.94
CA VAL A 435 -23.71 33.04 17.81
C VAL A 435 -24.96 32.80 16.96
N ARG A 436 -25.05 31.59 16.39
CA ARG A 436 -26.19 31.18 15.58
C ARG A 436 -27.00 30.07 16.23
N VAL A 437 -28.32 30.22 16.22
CA VAL A 437 -29.29 29.17 16.58
C VAL A 437 -30.20 28.94 15.38
N ASN A 438 -30.36 27.68 14.95
CA ASN A 438 -31.12 27.33 13.74
C ASN A 438 -30.70 28.15 12.50
N LYS A 439 -29.39 28.39 12.36
CA LYS A 439 -28.75 29.19 11.29
C LYS A 439 -29.05 30.71 11.32
N ILE A 440 -29.74 31.21 12.33
CA ILE A 440 -30.05 32.63 12.51
C ILE A 440 -29.11 33.23 13.54
N GLU A 441 -28.51 34.38 13.23
CA GLU A 441 -27.66 35.13 14.17
C GLU A 441 -28.50 35.69 15.33
N ARG A 442 -27.96 35.59 16.54
CA ARG A 442 -28.61 35.97 17.80
C ARG A 442 -27.83 37.09 18.52
N PRO A 443 -27.70 38.31 17.95
CA PRO A 443 -26.99 39.42 18.60
C PRO A 443 -27.58 39.80 19.97
N GLU A 444 -28.87 39.55 20.18
CA GLU A 444 -29.57 39.77 21.44
C GLU A 444 -28.99 38.99 22.62
N PHE A 445 -28.38 37.81 22.38
CA PHE A 445 -27.75 37.03 23.46
C PHE A 445 -26.57 37.79 24.05
N PHE A 446 -25.74 38.40 23.20
CA PHE A 446 -24.61 39.20 23.66
C PHE A 446 -25.07 40.49 24.35
N ILE A 447 -26.13 41.12 23.87
CA ILE A 447 -26.67 42.34 24.49
C ILE A 447 -27.11 42.04 25.93
N GLU A 448 -27.88 40.97 26.14
CA GLU A 448 -28.37 40.60 27.46
C GLU A 448 -27.21 40.17 28.38
N PHE A 449 -26.25 39.39 27.85
CA PHE A 449 -25.07 39.01 28.63
C PHE A 449 -24.16 40.19 28.96
N ASP A 450 -24.01 41.18 28.07
CA ASP A 450 -23.22 42.40 28.33
C ASP A 450 -23.84 43.25 29.44
N MET A 451 -25.18 43.22 29.60
CA MET A 451 -25.84 43.86 30.74
C MET A 451 -25.47 43.16 32.05
N TYR A 452 -25.58 41.83 32.11
CA TYR A 452 -25.10 41.05 33.25
C TYR A 452 -23.61 41.32 33.52
N ALA A 453 -22.80 41.38 32.46
CA ALA A 453 -21.38 41.57 32.57
C ALA A 453 -21.02 42.94 33.16
N ARG A 454 -21.77 43.98 32.78
CA ARG A 454 -21.66 45.34 33.32
C ARG A 454 -22.11 45.43 34.77
N ASP A 455 -23.24 44.79 35.10
CA ASP A 455 -23.92 44.99 36.37
C ASP A 455 -23.31 44.15 37.50
N ILE A 456 -22.80 42.96 37.16
CA ILE A 456 -22.41 41.94 38.14
C ILE A 456 -21.00 41.39 37.88
N LEU A 457 -20.71 40.93 36.66
CA LEU A 457 -19.51 40.12 36.38
C LEU A 457 -18.20 40.92 36.49
N TYR A 458 -18.16 42.13 35.93
CA TYR A 458 -16.99 43.00 35.91
C TYR A 458 -17.20 44.24 36.79
N ASN A 459 -16.10 44.87 37.20
CA ASN A 459 -16.16 46.13 37.94
C ASN A 459 -16.75 47.24 37.05
N ASN A 460 -17.67 48.05 37.59
CA ASN A 460 -18.47 49.07 36.90
C ASN A 460 -17.65 50.18 36.20
N LYS A 461 -16.32 50.14 36.25
CA LYS A 461 -15.38 51.14 35.72
C LYS A 461 -14.89 50.86 34.30
N ILE A 462 -15.21 49.71 33.69
CA ILE A 462 -14.75 49.38 32.33
C ILE A 462 -15.79 49.68 31.25
N SER A 463 -15.31 50.21 30.12
CA SER A 463 -16.18 50.59 28.99
C SER A 463 -16.79 49.36 28.31
N GLN A 464 -17.86 49.55 27.53
CA GLN A 464 -18.49 48.46 26.77
C GLN A 464 -17.51 47.81 25.79
N VAL A 465 -16.66 48.60 25.13
CA VAL A 465 -15.64 48.08 24.21
C VAL A 465 -14.63 47.21 24.96
N GLN A 466 -14.20 47.64 26.16
CA GLN A 466 -13.30 46.86 27.00
C GLN A 466 -13.94 45.56 27.48
N ARG A 467 -15.21 45.60 27.95
CA ARG A 467 -15.96 44.39 28.32
C ARG A 467 -16.08 43.41 27.17
N LYS A 468 -16.47 43.90 25.99
CA LYS A 468 -16.59 43.07 24.79
C LYS A 468 -15.27 42.37 24.46
N ASN A 469 -14.15 43.09 24.49
CA ASN A 469 -12.84 42.51 24.23
C ASN A 469 -12.43 41.47 25.29
N LYS A 470 -12.71 41.72 26.58
CA LYS A 470 -12.45 40.76 27.66
C LYS A 470 -13.30 39.50 27.53
N LEU A 471 -14.59 39.65 27.21
CA LEU A 471 -15.50 38.53 26.93
C LEU A 471 -15.07 37.73 25.69
N LEU A 472 -14.61 38.40 24.63
CA LEU A 472 -14.09 37.73 23.45
C LEU A 472 -12.84 36.91 23.77
N ASN A 473 -11.88 37.49 24.50
CA ASN A 473 -10.69 36.78 24.96
C ASN A 473 -11.04 35.56 25.83
N CYS A 474 -12.09 35.68 26.66
CA CYS A 474 -12.61 34.57 27.46
C CYS A 474 -13.14 33.43 26.56
N VAL A 475 -13.99 33.76 25.58
CA VAL A 475 -14.52 32.79 24.60
C VAL A 475 -13.40 32.12 23.81
N GLU A 476 -12.45 32.89 23.28
CA GLU A 476 -11.29 32.36 22.54
C GLU A 476 -10.48 31.37 23.40
N SER A 477 -10.24 31.73 24.67
CA SER A 477 -9.47 30.90 25.58
C SER A 477 -10.18 29.59 25.91
N ILE A 478 -11.48 29.66 26.18
CA ILE A 478 -12.32 28.49 26.48
C ILE A 478 -12.42 27.56 25.27
N GLU A 479 -12.64 28.13 24.08
CA GLU A 479 -12.79 27.34 22.87
C GLU A 479 -11.50 26.62 22.50
N LYS A 480 -10.35 27.30 22.67
CA LYS A 480 -9.05 26.65 22.56
C LYS A 480 -8.90 25.51 23.56
N VAL A 481 -9.23 25.74 24.83
CA VAL A 481 -9.11 24.71 25.88
C VAL A 481 -10.00 23.49 25.58
N ARG A 482 -11.21 23.73 25.06
CA ARG A 482 -12.15 22.69 24.65
C ARG A 482 -11.60 21.84 23.51
N LEU A 483 -11.14 22.48 22.44
CA LEU A 483 -10.76 21.83 21.20
C LEU A 483 -9.38 21.20 21.24
N ASP A 484 -8.40 21.87 21.86
CA ASP A 484 -7.00 21.44 21.81
C ASP A 484 -6.63 20.49 22.95
N TYR A 485 -7.38 20.52 24.07
CA TYR A 485 -7.03 19.76 25.27
C TYR A 485 -8.18 18.85 25.76
N ARG A 486 -9.36 19.38 26.09
CA ARG A 486 -10.44 18.56 26.69
C ARG A 486 -10.92 17.45 25.74
N ASN A 487 -11.29 17.80 24.50
CA ASN A 487 -11.81 16.83 23.53
C ASN A 487 -10.77 15.77 23.15
N PRO A 488 -9.50 16.13 22.83
CA PRO A 488 -8.42 15.16 22.63
C PRO A 488 -8.20 14.21 23.81
N SER A 489 -8.27 14.73 25.04
CA SER A 489 -8.09 13.92 26.26
C SER A 489 -9.22 12.91 26.48
N ALA A 490 -10.40 13.19 25.92
CA ALA A 490 -11.56 12.32 25.99
C ALA A 490 -11.63 11.30 24.84
N HIS A 491 -10.75 11.37 23.85
CA HIS A 491 -10.61 10.37 22.80
C HIS A 491 -9.84 9.12 23.28
N ARG A 492 -9.90 8.03 22.51
CA ARG A 492 -9.27 6.74 22.86
C ARG A 492 -7.74 6.73 22.78
N GLY A 493 -7.18 7.71 22.08
CA GLY A 493 -5.74 7.80 21.86
C GLY A 493 -5.00 8.25 23.12
N ARG A 494 -3.71 7.91 23.17
CA ARG A 494 -2.78 8.41 24.17
C ARG A 494 -2.57 9.92 23.98
N LEU A 495 -2.61 10.69 25.07
CA LEU A 495 -2.20 12.10 25.04
C LEU A 495 -0.73 12.23 25.48
N PRO A 496 0.16 12.80 24.63
CA PRO A 496 1.58 12.92 24.95
C PRO A 496 1.85 14.00 26.02
N VAL A 497 2.99 13.92 26.69
CA VAL A 497 3.44 14.87 27.71
C VAL A 497 3.46 16.31 27.20
N THR A 498 3.90 16.53 25.96
CA THR A 498 3.96 17.86 25.33
C THR A 498 2.60 18.54 25.30
N LYS A 499 1.52 17.79 25.04
CA LYS A 499 0.15 18.33 25.04
C LYS A 499 -0.37 18.65 26.43
N ALA A 500 0.11 17.94 27.45
CA ALA A 500 -0.24 18.22 28.83
C ALA A 500 0.50 19.45 29.37
N ILE A 501 1.78 19.60 29.03
CA ILE A 501 2.56 20.82 29.29
C ILE A 501 1.88 22.01 28.62
N ASP A 502 1.60 21.92 27.32
CA ASP A 502 0.92 22.98 26.58
C ASP A 502 -0.39 23.41 27.28
N CYS A 503 -1.17 22.45 27.79
CA CYS A 503 -2.42 22.71 28.52
C CYS A 503 -2.15 23.43 29.85
N TRP A 504 -1.20 22.94 30.63
CA TRP A 504 -0.81 23.51 31.93
C TRP A 504 -0.27 24.94 31.79
N GLU A 505 0.67 25.13 30.87
CA GLU A 505 1.27 26.43 30.56
C GLU A 505 0.23 27.42 30.04
N TYR A 506 -0.68 26.97 29.18
CA TYR A 506 -1.75 27.82 28.66
C TYR A 506 -2.72 28.27 29.76
N VAL A 507 -3.20 27.34 30.59
CA VAL A 507 -4.26 27.64 31.55
C VAL A 507 -3.73 28.30 32.83
N ILE A 508 -2.58 27.84 33.34
CA ILE A 508 -2.12 28.15 34.71
C ILE A 508 -0.79 28.90 34.75
N GLU A 509 0.23 28.45 34.02
CA GLU A 509 1.63 28.82 34.33
C GLU A 509 2.23 29.93 33.45
N ILE A 510 2.09 29.86 32.13
CA ILE A 510 2.73 30.81 31.20
C ILE A 510 1.73 31.85 30.70
N GLN A 511 0.68 31.40 30.01
CA GLN A 511 -0.35 32.33 29.52
C GLN A 511 -1.39 32.64 30.60
N LYS A 512 -1.42 31.83 31.67
CA LYS A 512 -2.24 32.01 32.87
C LYS A 512 -3.68 32.38 32.54
N ARG A 513 -4.30 31.75 31.53
CA ARG A 513 -5.63 32.17 31.05
C ARG A 513 -6.70 32.15 32.13
N LEU A 514 -6.62 31.19 33.05
CA LEU A 514 -7.52 31.16 34.20
C LEU A 514 -7.34 32.42 35.06
N LYS A 515 -6.10 32.82 35.33
CA LYS A 515 -5.77 34.08 36.02
C LYS A 515 -6.32 35.29 35.26
N VAL A 516 -6.03 35.42 33.97
CA VAL A 516 -6.46 36.56 33.16
C VAL A 516 -7.98 36.72 33.17
N ILE A 517 -8.72 35.60 33.06
CA ILE A 517 -10.19 35.62 33.09
C ILE A 517 -10.70 36.03 34.49
N LEU A 518 -10.16 35.42 35.55
CA LEU A 518 -10.67 35.62 36.91
C LEU A 518 -10.21 36.94 37.57
N GLN A 519 -9.05 37.48 37.20
CA GLN A 519 -8.61 38.80 37.65
C GLN A 519 -9.60 39.89 37.26
N ASP A 520 -10.24 39.72 36.10
CA ASP A 520 -11.18 40.71 35.59
C ASP A 520 -12.56 40.59 36.25
N PHE A 521 -12.90 39.43 36.80
CA PHE A 521 -14.20 39.19 37.43
C PHE A 521 -14.24 39.69 38.88
N ASN A 522 -15.40 40.20 39.29
CA ASN A 522 -15.62 40.80 40.61
C ASN A 522 -15.58 39.79 41.77
N PHE A 523 -15.95 38.54 41.49
CA PHE A 523 -16.03 37.44 42.44
C PHE A 523 -15.61 36.17 41.73
#